data_AF-A0A0F6W9Z7-F1
#
_entry.id   AF-A0A0F6W9Z7-F1
#
_cell.length_a   1.000
_cell.length_b   1.000
_cell.length_c   1.000
_cell.angle_alpha   90.00
_cell.angle_beta   90.00
_cell.angle_gamma   90.00
#
_symmetry.space_group_name_H-M   'P 1'
#
loop_
_entity.id
_entity.type
_entity.pdbx_description
1 polymer ?
#
loop_
_entity_poly.entity_id
_entity_poly.type
_entity_poly.pdbx_seq_one_letter_code
_entity_poly.pdbx_strand_id
1 'polypeptide(L)'
;MHSLRFVSSAAAAVVIATAPAIASAHGLHGHVHVTGWAISNLPPGELRDVFEDPDVREAALAGAMFPDTGYALGSDAARAYGEHAHWEPFIEDFVQRVRTTYGPTYDTKEERMLVAFLMGCAAHGLQDELFDSTFLYEAEQRDGHGQDATDPGTDGFLVQDGYFWMTPSEYLPIADLLPLYASLPQSAEIDEDLIRSQVRRVRGAYVNDTIGPTIAEGNGERYRPQIPWTAEHYMDPAVAGSLYAEITPTARYMLALWERLHDRFEESELVIHAWPDAPRRLREADHTSVASWVTLVLGKGVQQDGASATLVDSLGAPHGLELRYTRWGGVSRLVRVVASADYTPGETYTATLASGAMLVDGSSTTSAHEHTFQVACATEDDPRCPPLGEIEDPVIPPAPEMPDAGPPPRIDAGVAPMPEPSPSSSCAVSAAATRARAEWLALVVIALVAVRVSRRSR
;
A
#
# COMPACT_ATOMS: atom_id res chain seq x y z
N MET A 1 34.09 61.50 -28.50
CA MET A 1 34.16 60.10 -28.94
C MET A 1 34.89 59.31 -27.87
N HIS A 2 34.16 58.48 -27.11
CA HIS A 2 34.59 57.21 -26.48
C HIS A 2 33.60 56.88 -25.34
N SER A 3 32.67 55.98 -25.62
CA SER A 3 31.79 55.37 -24.62
C SER A 3 32.17 53.91 -24.44
N LEU A 4 32.59 53.55 -23.23
CA LEU A 4 32.86 52.18 -22.82
C LEU A 4 31.55 51.41 -22.64
N ARG A 5 31.49 50.20 -23.21
CA ARG A 5 30.45 49.20 -22.98
C ARG A 5 30.88 48.31 -21.82
N PHE A 6 30.09 48.25 -20.75
CA PHE A 6 30.11 47.14 -19.81
C PHE A 6 28.99 46.17 -20.19
N VAL A 7 29.37 44.97 -20.58
CA VAL A 7 28.46 43.83 -20.77
C VAL A 7 28.49 43.04 -19.47
N SER A 8 27.40 43.06 -18.71
CA SER A 8 27.19 42.17 -17.57
C SER A 8 26.46 40.92 -18.05
N SER A 9 27.17 39.81 -18.13
CA SER A 9 26.61 38.49 -18.38
C SER A 9 26.00 37.95 -17.08
N ALA A 10 24.67 37.98 -16.98
CA ALA A 10 23.93 37.24 -15.96
C ALA A 10 23.67 35.82 -16.48
N ALA A 11 24.38 34.84 -15.94
CA ALA A 11 24.09 33.42 -16.13
C ALA A 11 23.13 32.98 -15.02
N ALA A 12 21.84 32.90 -15.35
CA ALA A 12 20.85 32.23 -14.52
C ALA A 12 20.84 30.74 -14.89
N ALA A 13 21.41 29.91 -14.01
CA ALA A 13 21.22 28.46 -14.07
C ALA A 13 20.20 28.08 -12.99
N VAL A 14 18.92 28.12 -13.36
CA VAL A 14 17.84 27.50 -12.60
C VAL A 14 17.78 26.05 -13.05
N VAL A 15 18.41 25.16 -12.28
CA VAL A 15 18.19 23.71 -12.40
C VAL A 15 17.06 23.38 -11.42
N ILE A 16 15.83 23.47 -11.90
CA ILE A 16 14.70 22.80 -11.24
C ILE A 16 14.81 21.33 -11.67
N ALA A 17 15.44 20.51 -10.83
CA ALA A 17 15.30 19.07 -10.92
C ALA A 17 13.97 18.70 -10.26
N THR A 18 12.88 18.75 -11.02
CA THR A 18 11.67 18.02 -10.64
C THR A 18 11.98 16.54 -10.83
N ALA A 19 12.37 15.85 -9.76
CA ALA A 19 12.22 14.41 -9.74
C ALA A 19 10.73 14.12 -9.99
N PRO A 20 10.38 13.15 -10.86
CA PRO A 20 8.99 12.74 -10.99
C PRO A 20 8.50 12.35 -9.59
N ALA A 21 7.38 12.95 -9.17
CA ALA A 21 6.63 12.42 -8.06
C ALA A 21 6.28 10.98 -8.44
N ILE A 22 6.82 10.02 -7.70
CA ILE A 22 6.38 8.64 -7.80
C ILE A 22 4.96 8.68 -7.29
N ALA A 23 4.00 8.60 -8.21
CA ALA A 23 2.61 8.37 -7.86
C ALA A 23 2.57 6.91 -7.37
N SER A 24 2.70 6.73 -6.06
CA SER A 24 2.27 5.55 -5.34
C SER A 24 0.82 5.83 -4.98
N ALA A 25 -0.09 4.89 -5.19
CA ALA A 25 -1.33 4.82 -4.43
C ALA A 25 -1.00 3.93 -3.23
N HIS A 26 -1.30 4.42 -2.02
CA HIS A 26 -0.80 3.88 -0.76
C HIS A 26 0.75 3.82 -0.68
N GLY A 27 1.32 3.99 0.51
CA GLY A 27 2.77 3.90 0.69
C GLY A 27 3.30 2.50 0.37
N LEU A 28 4.36 2.40 -0.45
CA LEU A 28 4.93 1.11 -0.89
C LEU A 28 5.46 0.27 0.29
N HIS A 29 5.99 0.90 1.33
CA HIS A 29 6.37 0.18 2.54
C HIS A 29 5.15 -0.27 3.33
N GLY A 30 4.10 0.54 3.37
CA GLY A 30 2.80 0.15 3.89
C GLY A 30 2.32 -1.20 3.33
N HIS A 31 2.34 -1.38 2.00
CA HIS A 31 1.90 -2.64 1.39
C HIS A 31 2.65 -3.87 1.88
N VAL A 32 3.98 -3.77 1.89
CA VAL A 32 4.86 -4.86 2.33
C VAL A 32 4.59 -5.20 3.80
N HIS A 33 4.49 -4.19 4.67
CA HIS A 33 4.35 -4.41 6.10
C HIS A 33 2.96 -4.92 6.47
N VAL A 34 1.89 -4.34 5.94
CA VAL A 34 0.51 -4.82 6.17
C VAL A 34 0.35 -6.25 5.67
N THR A 35 0.93 -6.60 4.51
CA THR A 35 0.94 -7.97 4.01
C THR A 35 1.65 -8.93 4.98
N GLY A 36 2.83 -8.58 5.47
CA GLY A 36 3.55 -9.42 6.43
C GLY A 36 2.87 -9.53 7.80
N TRP A 37 2.21 -8.47 8.26
CA TRP A 37 1.38 -8.50 9.47
C TRP A 37 0.14 -9.36 9.26
N ALA A 38 -0.52 -9.28 8.11
CA ALA A 38 -1.66 -10.12 7.75
C ALA A 38 -1.31 -11.61 7.78
N ILE A 39 -0.17 -12.00 7.18
CA ILE A 39 0.36 -13.37 7.26
C ILE A 39 0.56 -13.81 8.71
N SER A 40 1.06 -12.91 9.55
CA SER A 40 1.32 -13.20 10.98
C SER A 40 0.02 -13.35 11.80
N ASN A 41 -1.10 -12.82 11.29
CA ASN A 41 -2.43 -12.87 11.90
C ASN A 41 -3.34 -13.93 11.29
N LEU A 42 -2.82 -14.79 10.39
CA LEU A 42 -3.59 -15.91 9.88
C LEU A 42 -3.99 -16.87 11.01
N PRO A 43 -5.26 -17.32 11.04
CA PRO A 43 -5.69 -18.33 11.99
C PRO A 43 -4.94 -19.66 11.74
N PRO A 44 -4.83 -20.53 12.76
CA PRO A 44 -4.30 -21.88 12.56
C PRO A 44 -5.03 -22.61 11.42
N GLY A 45 -4.28 -23.18 10.46
CA GLY A 45 -4.84 -23.87 9.30
C GLY A 45 -3.84 -23.98 8.14
N GLU A 46 -4.28 -24.61 7.04
CA GLU A 46 -3.44 -24.94 5.87
C GLU A 46 -2.64 -23.74 5.36
N LEU A 47 -3.29 -22.57 5.23
CA LEU A 47 -2.63 -21.39 4.71
C LEU A 47 -1.54 -20.84 5.64
N ARG A 48 -1.77 -20.88 6.95
CA ARG A 48 -0.75 -20.46 7.92
C ARG A 48 0.46 -21.39 7.85
N ASP A 49 0.24 -22.70 7.73
CA ASP A 49 1.29 -23.70 7.63
C ASP A 49 2.15 -23.50 6.37
N VAL A 50 1.54 -23.09 5.25
CA VAL A 50 2.25 -22.71 4.01
C VAL A 50 3.26 -21.58 4.25
N PHE A 51 2.89 -20.58 5.07
CA PHE A 51 3.73 -19.43 5.38
C PHE A 51 4.76 -19.65 6.49
N GLU A 52 4.87 -20.87 7.06
CA GLU A 52 5.95 -21.21 7.99
C GLU A 52 7.32 -21.28 7.29
N ASP A 53 7.36 -21.53 5.98
CA ASP A 53 8.60 -21.43 5.19
C ASP A 53 8.93 -19.95 4.93
N PRO A 54 10.09 -19.44 5.41
CA PRO A 54 10.45 -18.03 5.25
C PRO A 54 10.55 -17.61 3.78
N ASP A 55 10.96 -18.48 2.86
CA ASP A 55 11.05 -18.11 1.44
C ASP A 55 9.66 -17.94 0.81
N VAL A 56 8.65 -18.69 1.30
CA VAL A 56 7.26 -18.54 0.87
C VAL A 56 6.69 -17.22 1.40
N ARG A 57 6.97 -16.87 2.66
CA ARG A 57 6.61 -15.56 3.22
C ARG A 57 7.24 -14.41 2.43
N GLU A 58 8.53 -14.51 2.12
CA GLU A 58 9.25 -13.51 1.33
C GLU A 58 8.74 -13.38 -0.11
N ALA A 59 8.20 -14.45 -0.70
CA ALA A 59 7.54 -14.40 -2.00
C ALA A 59 6.24 -13.58 -1.95
N ALA A 60 5.46 -13.67 -0.87
CA ALA A 60 4.30 -12.80 -0.67
C ALA A 60 4.68 -11.33 -0.50
N LEU A 61 5.76 -11.03 0.25
CA LEU A 61 6.25 -9.66 0.37
C LEU A 61 6.71 -9.10 -0.99
N ALA A 62 7.36 -9.93 -1.82
CA ALA A 62 7.74 -9.56 -3.18
C ALA A 62 6.51 -9.28 -4.06
N GLY A 63 5.46 -10.09 -3.93
CA GLY A 63 4.17 -9.86 -4.58
C GLY A 63 3.50 -8.55 -4.14
N ALA A 64 3.55 -8.23 -2.84
CA ALA A 64 2.95 -7.00 -2.30
C ALA A 64 3.66 -5.71 -2.74
N MET A 65 4.90 -5.80 -3.22
CA MET A 65 5.63 -4.68 -3.81
C MET A 65 5.42 -4.61 -5.34
N PHE A 66 5.09 -5.73 -5.97
CA PHE A 66 5.24 -5.91 -7.42
C PHE A 66 4.39 -4.97 -8.29
N PRO A 67 3.10 -4.73 -8.02
CA PRO A 67 2.27 -3.88 -8.89
C PRO A 67 2.84 -2.47 -9.05
N ASP A 68 3.27 -1.86 -7.96
CA ASP A 68 3.89 -0.53 -7.91
C ASP A 68 5.21 -0.43 -8.69
N THR A 69 5.86 -1.55 -8.98
CA THR A 69 7.10 -1.52 -9.77
C THR A 69 6.88 -0.98 -11.19
N GLY A 70 5.66 -1.09 -11.72
CA GLY A 70 5.29 -0.52 -13.02
C GLY A 70 5.42 1.00 -13.11
N TYR A 71 5.44 1.72 -11.98
CA TYR A 71 5.55 3.18 -11.94
C TYR A 71 6.99 3.71 -11.84
N ALA A 72 7.98 2.83 -11.72
CA ALA A 72 9.38 3.24 -11.52
C ALA A 72 10.03 3.90 -12.75
N LEU A 73 9.55 3.57 -13.95
CA LEU A 73 9.91 4.23 -15.20
C LEU A 73 8.65 4.65 -15.95
N GLY A 74 8.69 5.83 -16.55
CA GLY A 74 7.59 6.37 -17.35
C GLY A 74 7.43 5.75 -18.74
N SER A 75 7.61 4.43 -18.92
CA SER A 75 7.20 3.77 -20.17
C SER A 75 5.74 3.29 -20.06
N ASP A 76 4.99 3.37 -21.15
CA ASP A 76 3.58 2.96 -21.16
C ASP A 76 3.43 1.46 -20.90
N ALA A 77 4.36 0.62 -21.37
CA ALA A 77 4.37 -0.80 -21.08
C ALA A 77 4.58 -1.11 -19.59
N ALA A 78 5.48 -0.37 -18.92
CA ALA A 78 5.73 -0.57 -17.50
C ALA A 78 4.50 -0.21 -16.67
N ARG A 79 3.92 0.96 -16.97
CA ARG A 79 2.69 1.41 -16.33
C ARG A 79 1.52 0.46 -16.61
N ALA A 80 1.41 -0.07 -17.82
CA ALA A 80 0.32 -0.98 -18.18
C ALA A 80 0.35 -2.30 -17.38
N TYR A 81 1.51 -2.95 -17.23
CA TYR A 81 1.57 -4.19 -16.44
C TYR A 81 1.38 -3.90 -14.95
N GLY A 82 1.96 -2.79 -14.44
CA GLY A 82 1.82 -2.39 -13.05
C GLY A 82 0.36 -2.15 -12.73
N GLU A 83 -0.28 -1.21 -13.44
CA GLU A 83 -1.70 -0.88 -13.33
C GLU A 83 -2.57 -2.14 -13.38
N HIS A 84 -2.36 -3.01 -14.37
CA HIS A 84 -3.16 -4.24 -14.48
C HIS A 84 -3.02 -5.14 -13.24
N ALA A 85 -1.82 -5.23 -12.65
CA ALA A 85 -1.54 -6.07 -11.50
C ALA A 85 -2.19 -5.60 -10.18
N HIS A 86 -2.70 -4.38 -10.10
CA HIS A 86 -3.42 -3.86 -8.91
C HIS A 86 -4.86 -4.42 -8.82
N TRP A 87 -5.48 -4.75 -9.96
CA TRP A 87 -6.93 -4.90 -10.03
C TRP A 87 -7.40 -6.35 -9.97
N GLU A 88 -8.61 -6.54 -9.44
CA GLU A 88 -9.21 -7.87 -9.26
C GLU A 88 -9.24 -8.75 -10.52
N PRO A 89 -9.49 -8.24 -11.74
CA PRO A 89 -9.45 -9.07 -12.94
C PRO A 89 -8.11 -9.79 -13.13
N PHE A 90 -6.98 -9.13 -12.85
CA PHE A 90 -5.67 -9.76 -12.90
C PHE A 90 -5.52 -10.85 -11.83
N ILE A 91 -6.02 -10.60 -10.62
CA ILE A 91 -6.00 -11.58 -9.53
C ILE A 91 -6.85 -12.82 -9.86
N GLU A 92 -8.03 -12.63 -10.44
CA GLU A 92 -8.87 -13.74 -10.90
C GLU A 92 -8.18 -14.54 -12.02
N ASP A 93 -7.62 -13.86 -13.03
CA ASP A 93 -6.88 -14.53 -14.12
C ASP A 93 -5.68 -15.32 -13.57
N PHE A 94 -4.99 -14.77 -12.56
CA PHE A 94 -3.86 -15.41 -11.92
C PHE A 94 -4.28 -16.62 -11.06
N VAL A 95 -5.37 -16.52 -10.29
CA VAL A 95 -5.99 -17.66 -9.58
C VAL A 95 -6.32 -18.78 -10.58
N GLN A 96 -7.01 -18.46 -11.68
CA GLN A 96 -7.39 -19.46 -12.70
C GLN A 96 -6.17 -20.13 -13.33
N ARG A 97 -5.12 -19.35 -13.63
CA ARG A 97 -3.87 -19.87 -14.15
C ARG A 97 -3.22 -20.85 -13.17
N VAL A 98 -3.03 -20.43 -11.92
CA VAL A 98 -2.36 -21.24 -10.88
C VAL A 98 -3.13 -22.53 -10.63
N ARG A 99 -4.46 -22.43 -10.49
CA ARG A 99 -5.34 -23.59 -10.31
C ARG A 99 -5.28 -24.58 -11.46
N THR A 100 -5.32 -24.08 -12.70
CA THR A 100 -5.30 -24.94 -13.90
C THR A 100 -3.93 -25.59 -14.12
N THR A 101 -2.85 -24.91 -13.76
CA THR A 101 -1.48 -25.35 -14.07
C THR A 101 -0.87 -26.23 -12.97
N TYR A 102 -1.14 -25.90 -11.70
CA TYR A 102 -0.46 -26.50 -10.54
C TYR A 102 -1.41 -27.06 -9.48
N GLY A 103 -2.70 -26.69 -9.52
CA GLY A 103 -3.65 -27.01 -8.46
C GLY A 103 -4.12 -28.46 -8.44
N PRO A 104 -4.81 -28.88 -7.36
CA PRO A 104 -5.18 -28.07 -6.19
C PRO A 104 -4.29 -28.29 -4.96
N THR A 105 -3.13 -28.95 -5.05
CA THR A 105 -2.36 -29.35 -3.85
C THR A 105 -1.13 -28.48 -3.54
N TYR A 106 -0.49 -27.89 -4.55
CA TYR A 106 0.67 -26.99 -4.38
C TYR A 106 1.79 -27.58 -3.50
N ASP A 107 2.18 -28.83 -3.80
CA ASP A 107 3.03 -29.65 -2.94
C ASP A 107 4.52 -29.25 -2.98
N THR A 108 4.96 -28.57 -4.04
CA THR A 108 6.36 -28.12 -4.16
C THR A 108 6.57 -26.75 -3.52
N LYS A 109 7.83 -26.45 -3.17
CA LYS A 109 8.18 -25.14 -2.62
C LYS A 109 7.92 -24.04 -3.63
N GLU A 110 8.25 -24.28 -4.88
CA GLU A 110 8.09 -23.35 -6.00
C GLU A 110 6.61 -23.01 -6.23
N GLU A 111 5.71 -23.99 -6.17
CA GLU A 111 4.26 -23.77 -6.25
C GLU A 111 3.74 -22.95 -5.07
N ARG A 112 4.20 -23.24 -3.84
CA ARG A 112 3.83 -22.42 -2.67
C ARG A 112 4.32 -20.99 -2.77
N MET A 113 5.54 -20.78 -3.26
CA MET A 113 6.08 -19.44 -3.50
C MET A 113 5.28 -18.68 -4.58
N LEU A 114 4.81 -19.37 -5.62
CA LEU A 114 3.94 -18.78 -6.63
C LEU A 114 2.59 -18.37 -6.05
N VAL A 115 1.95 -19.24 -5.26
CA VAL A 115 0.70 -18.93 -4.56
C VAL A 115 0.88 -17.75 -3.60
N ALA A 116 1.99 -17.72 -2.84
CA ALA A 116 2.31 -16.63 -1.95
C ALA A 116 2.52 -15.31 -2.71
N PHE A 117 3.23 -15.33 -3.84
CA PHE A 117 3.41 -14.14 -4.68
C PHE A 117 2.08 -13.61 -5.21
N LEU A 118 1.18 -14.49 -5.69
CA LEU A 118 -0.20 -14.14 -6.05
C LEU A 118 -0.93 -13.44 -4.89
N MET A 119 -0.86 -14.01 -3.69
CA MET A 119 -1.50 -13.44 -2.50
C MET A 119 -0.92 -12.08 -2.12
N GLY A 120 0.39 -11.88 -2.33
CA GLY A 120 1.03 -10.58 -2.20
C GLY A 120 0.46 -9.53 -3.15
N CYS A 121 0.38 -9.83 -4.45
CA CYS A 121 -0.22 -8.92 -5.43
C CYS A 121 -1.68 -8.61 -5.08
N ALA A 122 -2.43 -9.62 -4.64
CA ALA A 122 -3.83 -9.45 -4.26
C ALA A 122 -3.99 -8.61 -2.99
N ALA A 123 -3.09 -8.77 -2.01
CA ALA A 123 -3.04 -7.97 -0.80
C ALA A 123 -2.75 -6.50 -1.12
N HIS A 124 -1.77 -6.23 -2.00
CA HIS A 124 -1.45 -4.89 -2.48
C HIS A 124 -2.68 -4.17 -3.02
N GLY A 125 -3.34 -4.76 -4.03
CA GLY A 125 -4.53 -4.16 -4.61
C GLY A 125 -5.68 -3.97 -3.60
N LEU A 126 -5.83 -4.88 -2.63
CA LEU A 126 -6.79 -4.72 -1.54
C LEU A 126 -6.46 -3.52 -0.66
N GLN A 127 -5.21 -3.38 -0.26
CA GLN A 127 -4.74 -2.26 0.55
C GLN A 127 -4.97 -0.93 -0.17
N ASP A 128 -4.70 -0.82 -1.48
CA ASP A 128 -5.03 0.39 -2.25
C ASP A 128 -6.52 0.74 -2.16
N GLU A 129 -7.39 -0.25 -2.45
CA GLU A 129 -8.82 0.01 -2.41
C GLU A 129 -9.26 0.44 -1.02
N LEU A 130 -8.76 -0.23 0.03
CA LEU A 130 -9.07 0.08 1.42
C LEU A 130 -8.60 1.50 1.78
N PHE A 131 -7.32 1.78 1.66
CA PHE A 131 -6.71 3.05 2.02
C PHE A 131 -7.31 4.21 1.21
N ASP A 132 -7.33 4.11 -0.12
CA ASP A 132 -7.77 5.19 -0.99
C ASP A 132 -9.27 5.46 -0.92
N SER A 133 -10.06 4.42 -0.62
CA SER A 133 -11.51 4.51 -0.54
C SER A 133 -12.03 4.71 0.88
N THR A 134 -11.17 4.73 1.90
CA THR A 134 -11.59 5.02 3.28
C THR A 134 -10.65 6.03 3.93
N PHE A 135 -9.47 5.62 4.38
CA PHE A 135 -8.52 6.45 5.11
C PHE A 135 -8.11 7.72 4.38
N LEU A 136 -7.87 7.66 3.08
CA LEU A 136 -7.48 8.81 2.28
C LEU A 136 -8.61 9.86 2.19
N TYR A 137 -9.88 9.43 2.17
CA TYR A 137 -11.00 10.37 2.25
C TYR A 137 -11.08 11.06 3.62
N GLU A 138 -10.78 10.36 4.72
CA GLU A 138 -10.65 11.02 6.04
C GLU A 138 -9.46 11.98 6.06
N ALA A 139 -8.29 11.61 5.52
CA ALA A 139 -7.13 12.50 5.42
C ALA A 139 -7.47 13.78 4.63
N GLU A 140 -8.16 13.64 3.48
CA GLU A 140 -8.64 14.77 2.70
C GLU A 140 -9.63 15.65 3.48
N GLN A 141 -10.54 15.04 4.24
CA GLN A 141 -11.54 15.75 5.04
C GLN A 141 -10.93 16.46 6.27
N ARG A 142 -9.94 15.85 6.93
CA ARG A 142 -9.40 16.26 8.24
C ARG A 142 -8.16 17.12 8.12
N ASP A 143 -7.23 16.73 7.25
CA ASP A 143 -5.97 17.45 7.03
C ASP A 143 -6.02 18.36 5.80
N GLY A 144 -6.98 18.17 4.88
CA GLY A 144 -7.06 18.94 3.64
C GLY A 144 -6.01 18.56 2.60
N HIS A 145 -5.42 17.36 2.75
CA HIS A 145 -4.38 16.81 1.89
C HIS A 145 -4.81 15.44 1.36
N GLY A 146 -4.49 15.18 0.10
CA GLY A 146 -4.75 13.89 -0.55
C GLY A 146 -3.48 13.06 -0.73
N GLN A 147 -3.56 12.17 -1.71
CA GLN A 147 -2.63 11.06 -1.95
C GLN A 147 -1.15 11.48 -1.99
N ASP A 148 -0.83 12.57 -2.70
CA ASP A 148 0.54 13.08 -2.87
C ASP A 148 1.30 13.34 -1.55
N ALA A 149 0.57 13.61 -0.46
CA ALA A 149 1.13 13.82 0.87
C ALA A 149 0.94 12.60 1.77
N THR A 150 -0.23 11.98 1.73
CA THR A 150 -0.60 10.88 2.62
C THR A 150 0.27 9.65 2.38
N ASP A 151 0.46 9.23 1.13
CA ASP A 151 1.13 7.97 0.79
C ASP A 151 2.62 7.95 1.15
N PRO A 152 3.44 8.91 0.67
CA PRO A 152 4.83 8.99 1.14
C PRO A 152 4.93 9.37 2.63
N GLY A 153 3.90 10.03 3.17
CA GLY A 153 3.83 10.39 4.58
C GLY A 153 3.73 9.17 5.49
N THR A 154 2.77 8.27 5.25
CA THR A 154 2.55 7.07 6.07
C THR A 154 3.73 6.10 6.00
N ASP A 155 4.38 5.96 4.84
CA ASP A 155 5.66 5.25 4.73
C ASP A 155 6.75 5.85 5.63
N GLY A 156 6.83 7.18 5.67
CA GLY A 156 7.76 7.86 6.56
C GLY A 156 7.42 7.70 8.03
N PHE A 157 6.14 7.66 8.38
CA PHE A 157 5.69 7.43 9.75
C PHE A 157 6.03 6.02 10.21
N LEU A 158 5.89 5.00 9.35
CA LEU A 158 6.35 3.64 9.65
C LEU A 158 7.83 3.59 10.05
N VAL A 159 8.70 4.32 9.35
CA VAL A 159 10.13 4.38 9.69
C VAL A 159 10.34 5.11 11.02
N GLN A 160 9.76 6.30 11.16
CA GLN A 160 9.92 7.15 12.36
C GLN A 160 9.42 6.48 13.63
N ASP A 161 8.33 5.71 13.53
CA ASP A 161 7.66 5.08 14.66
C ASP A 161 8.14 3.63 14.89
N GLY A 162 9.18 3.19 14.17
CA GLY A 162 9.88 1.92 14.41
C GLY A 162 9.18 0.67 13.88
N TYR A 163 8.23 0.83 12.95
CA TYR A 163 7.51 -0.27 12.31
C TYR A 163 8.17 -0.78 11.03
N PHE A 164 9.22 -0.10 10.55
CA PHE A 164 9.95 -0.50 9.35
C PHE A 164 10.99 -1.59 9.65
N TRP A 165 10.80 -2.79 9.09
CA TRP A 165 11.78 -3.88 9.19
C TRP A 165 11.60 -5.01 8.15
N MET A 166 10.54 -5.01 7.36
CA MET A 166 10.33 -6.02 6.32
C MET A 166 10.88 -5.56 4.98
N THR A 167 11.76 -6.35 4.37
CA THR A 167 12.30 -6.10 3.03
C THR A 167 12.15 -7.34 2.16
N PRO A 168 11.37 -7.28 1.06
CA PRO A 168 11.07 -8.43 0.22
C PRO A 168 12.29 -8.99 -0.52
N SER A 169 12.26 -10.31 -0.77
CA SER A 169 13.18 -11.02 -1.67
C SER A 169 13.05 -10.65 -3.16
N GLU A 170 13.98 -11.11 -4.02
CA GLU A 170 13.95 -10.88 -5.50
C GLU A 170 13.06 -11.88 -6.25
N TYR A 171 12.18 -12.61 -5.55
CA TYR A 171 11.36 -13.61 -6.19
C TYR A 171 10.38 -13.00 -7.20
N LEU A 172 10.44 -13.48 -8.44
CA LEU A 172 9.57 -13.07 -9.55
C LEU A 172 9.24 -14.30 -10.41
N PRO A 173 7.98 -14.77 -10.44
CA PRO A 173 7.56 -15.91 -11.26
C PRO A 173 7.29 -15.49 -12.71
N ILE A 174 8.32 -15.00 -13.42
CA ILE A 174 8.19 -14.42 -14.77
C ILE A 174 7.44 -15.31 -15.75
N ALA A 175 7.71 -16.63 -15.74
CA ALA A 175 7.06 -17.58 -16.63
C ALA A 175 5.53 -17.64 -16.44
N ASP A 176 5.05 -17.33 -15.24
CA ASP A 176 3.64 -17.28 -14.90
C ASP A 176 3.01 -15.90 -15.03
N LEU A 177 3.82 -14.83 -14.92
CA LEU A 177 3.37 -13.45 -15.08
C LEU A 177 3.12 -13.07 -16.55
N LEU A 178 4.06 -13.38 -17.44
CA LEU A 178 3.97 -12.93 -18.84
C LEU A 178 2.66 -13.34 -19.55
N PRO A 179 2.13 -14.56 -19.35
CA PRO A 179 0.84 -14.96 -19.93
C PRO A 179 -0.36 -14.11 -19.46
N LEU A 180 -0.31 -13.55 -18.25
CA LEU A 180 -1.40 -12.72 -17.71
C LEU A 180 -1.49 -11.35 -18.42
N TYR A 181 -0.40 -10.90 -19.04
CA TYR A 181 -0.37 -9.63 -19.77
C TYR A 181 -0.68 -9.77 -21.25
N ALA A 182 -0.95 -10.98 -21.75
CA ALA A 182 -1.12 -11.25 -23.17
C ALA A 182 -2.31 -10.50 -23.81
N SER A 183 -3.32 -10.12 -23.01
CA SER A 183 -4.49 -9.37 -23.46
C SER A 183 -4.26 -7.86 -23.53
N LEU A 184 -3.18 -7.35 -22.93
CA LEU A 184 -2.91 -5.92 -22.88
C LEU A 184 -2.46 -5.40 -24.25
N PRO A 185 -2.83 -4.16 -24.63
CA PRO A 185 -2.36 -3.53 -25.87
C PRO A 185 -0.83 -3.44 -25.95
N GLN A 186 -0.15 -3.30 -24.81
CA GLN A 186 1.30 -3.20 -24.68
C GLN A 186 1.99 -4.57 -24.51
N SER A 187 1.27 -5.69 -24.63
CA SER A 187 1.78 -7.04 -24.37
C SER A 187 3.09 -7.37 -25.10
N ALA A 188 3.28 -6.87 -26.32
CA ALA A 188 4.52 -7.09 -27.09
C ALA A 188 5.77 -6.42 -26.48
N GLU A 189 5.59 -5.41 -25.63
CA GLU A 189 6.66 -4.67 -24.95
C GLU A 189 6.83 -5.11 -23.48
N ILE A 190 5.88 -5.88 -22.95
CA ILE A 190 5.93 -6.41 -21.59
C ILE A 190 6.69 -7.74 -21.62
N ASP A 191 8.00 -7.67 -21.37
CA ASP A 191 8.89 -8.83 -21.31
C ASP A 191 9.61 -8.98 -19.96
N GLU A 192 10.38 -10.07 -19.82
CA GLU A 192 11.16 -10.37 -18.63
C GLU A 192 12.13 -9.24 -18.26
N ASP A 193 12.81 -8.67 -19.25
CA ASP A 193 13.81 -7.64 -19.04
C ASP A 193 13.18 -6.36 -18.51
N LEU A 194 12.04 -5.95 -19.08
CA LEU A 194 11.27 -4.81 -18.60
C LEU A 194 10.89 -5.02 -17.13
N ILE A 195 10.18 -6.10 -16.80
CA ILE A 195 9.69 -6.38 -15.45
C ILE A 195 10.85 -6.41 -14.45
N ARG A 196 11.91 -7.18 -14.73
CA ARG A 196 13.07 -7.27 -13.83
C ARG A 196 13.77 -5.92 -13.67
N SER A 197 13.84 -5.11 -14.73
CA SER A 197 14.46 -3.78 -14.65
C SER A 197 13.67 -2.83 -13.75
N GLN A 198 12.34 -2.89 -13.78
CA GLN A 198 11.47 -2.08 -12.93
C GLN A 198 11.59 -2.50 -11.47
N VAL A 199 11.48 -3.80 -11.19
CA VAL A 199 11.60 -4.35 -9.82
C VAL A 199 12.95 -3.98 -9.20
N ARG A 200 14.06 -4.16 -9.95
CA ARG A 200 15.40 -3.76 -9.46
C ARG A 200 15.51 -2.27 -9.16
N ARG A 201 14.82 -1.39 -9.90
CA ARG A 201 14.86 0.06 -9.65
C ARG A 201 14.14 0.42 -8.36
N VAL A 202 12.90 -0.05 -8.19
CA VAL A 202 12.13 0.19 -6.97
C VAL A 202 12.87 -0.32 -5.75
N ARG A 203 13.38 -1.55 -5.82
CA ARG A 203 14.14 -2.13 -4.74
C ARG A 203 15.44 -1.40 -4.45
N GLY A 204 16.22 -1.08 -5.49
CA GLY A 204 17.49 -0.38 -5.30
C GLY A 204 17.33 1.07 -4.80
N ALA A 205 16.20 1.71 -5.08
CA ALA A 205 15.97 3.10 -4.71
C ALA A 205 15.20 3.26 -3.39
N TYR A 206 14.19 2.42 -3.15
CA TYR A 206 13.19 2.65 -2.11
C TYR A 206 12.94 1.40 -1.26
N VAL A 207 12.68 0.23 -1.85
CA VAL A 207 12.38 -1.00 -1.08
C VAL A 207 13.64 -1.82 -0.78
N ASN A 208 14.44 -1.30 0.15
CA ASN A 208 15.66 -1.90 0.66
C ASN A 208 15.91 -1.49 2.13
N ASP A 209 16.94 -2.07 2.74
CA ASP A 209 17.37 -1.84 4.13
C ASP A 209 18.43 -0.73 4.28
N THR A 210 18.75 0.02 3.21
CA THR A 210 19.83 1.02 3.21
C THR A 210 19.31 2.43 2.92
N ILE A 211 19.06 2.76 1.67
CA ILE A 211 18.66 4.09 1.22
C ILE A 211 17.17 4.32 1.44
N GLY A 212 16.36 3.27 1.27
CA GLY A 212 14.90 3.31 1.40
C GLY A 212 14.39 3.99 2.68
N PRO A 213 14.82 3.51 3.87
CA PRO A 213 14.38 4.06 5.14
C PRO A 213 14.74 5.54 5.29
N THR A 214 15.90 5.97 4.77
CA THR A 214 16.31 7.38 4.82
C THR A 214 15.41 8.26 3.95
N ILE A 215 14.99 7.78 2.77
CA ILE A 215 14.06 8.53 1.91
C ILE A 215 12.68 8.62 2.57
N ALA A 216 12.16 7.49 3.05
CA ALA A 216 10.89 7.44 3.75
C ALA A 216 10.90 8.31 5.01
N GLU A 217 11.93 8.24 5.85
CA GLU A 217 12.08 9.10 7.03
C GLU A 217 12.03 10.60 6.66
N GLY A 218 12.72 11.00 5.58
CA GLY A 218 12.66 12.37 5.06
C GLY A 218 11.27 12.78 4.58
N ASN A 219 10.48 11.86 4.00
CA ASN A 219 9.07 12.10 3.70
C ASN A 219 8.24 12.26 4.98
N GLY A 220 8.49 11.44 6.00
CA GLY A 220 7.85 11.55 7.31
C GLY A 220 8.12 12.92 7.95
N GLU A 221 9.37 13.39 7.96
CA GLU A 221 9.75 14.70 8.50
C GLU A 221 9.05 15.84 7.76
N ARG A 222 8.92 15.69 6.44
CA ARG A 222 8.25 16.67 5.58
C ARG A 222 6.74 16.70 5.82
N TYR A 223 6.09 15.54 5.87
CA TYR A 223 4.63 15.43 5.80
C TYR A 223 3.96 15.37 7.17
N ARG A 224 4.60 14.84 8.22
CA ARG A 224 4.01 14.81 9.58
C ARG A 224 3.41 16.15 10.04
N PRO A 225 4.05 17.32 9.84
CA PRO A 225 3.44 18.60 10.21
C PRO A 225 2.33 19.10 9.27
N GLN A 226 2.22 18.55 8.05
CA GLN A 226 1.20 18.92 7.07
C GLN A 226 -0.09 18.09 7.22
N ILE A 227 0.05 16.83 7.66
CA ILE A 227 -1.04 15.86 7.82
C ILE A 227 -1.07 15.29 9.25
N PRO A 228 -1.28 16.14 10.28
CA PRO A 228 -1.20 15.74 11.68
C PRO A 228 -2.25 14.70 12.07
N TRP A 229 -3.49 14.79 11.54
CA TRP A 229 -4.52 13.79 11.82
C TRP A 229 -4.11 12.43 11.23
N THR A 230 -3.65 12.42 10.00
CA THR A 230 -3.14 11.21 9.33
C THR A 230 -2.00 10.59 10.15
N ALA A 231 -1.04 11.39 10.60
CA ALA A 231 0.09 10.91 11.39
C ALA A 231 -0.31 10.34 12.77
N GLU A 232 -1.41 10.83 13.35
CA GLU A 232 -1.96 10.31 14.60
C GLU A 232 -2.75 9.00 14.39
N HIS A 233 -3.39 8.84 13.22
CA HIS A 233 -4.36 7.77 12.98
C HIS A 233 -3.93 6.70 11.97
N TYR A 234 -2.77 6.80 11.30
CA TYR A 234 -2.34 5.81 10.31
C TYR A 234 -2.12 4.40 10.86
N MET A 235 -1.96 4.26 12.19
CA MET A 235 -1.89 2.98 12.90
C MET A 235 -3.07 2.77 13.87
N ASP A 236 -4.18 3.52 13.71
CA ASP A 236 -5.36 3.39 14.57
C ASP A 236 -6.29 2.28 14.06
N PRO A 237 -6.44 1.14 14.78
CA PRO A 237 -7.27 0.03 14.32
C PRO A 237 -8.76 0.36 14.23
N ALA A 238 -9.22 1.47 14.83
CA ALA A 238 -10.61 1.92 14.76
C ALA A 238 -10.90 2.82 13.54
N VAL A 239 -9.89 3.18 12.75
CA VAL A 239 -10.03 4.00 11.53
C VAL A 239 -9.92 3.08 10.31
N ALA A 240 -11.02 2.94 9.56
CA ALA A 240 -11.05 2.13 8.35
C ALA A 240 -9.97 2.59 7.36
N GLY A 241 -9.23 1.61 6.80
CA GLY A 241 -8.11 1.82 5.87
C GLY A 241 -6.84 2.40 6.50
N SER A 242 -6.77 2.58 7.82
CA SER A 242 -5.46 2.78 8.43
C SER A 242 -4.61 1.51 8.25
N LEU A 243 -3.28 1.63 8.23
CA LEU A 243 -2.40 0.49 8.02
C LEU A 243 -2.65 -0.64 9.05
N TYR A 244 -3.01 -0.27 10.28
CA TYR A 244 -3.36 -1.24 11.32
C TYR A 244 -4.70 -1.91 11.02
N ALA A 245 -5.73 -1.12 10.66
CA ALA A 245 -7.07 -1.63 10.41
C ALA A 245 -7.13 -2.57 9.20
N GLU A 246 -6.21 -2.45 8.24
CA GLU A 246 -6.13 -3.30 7.05
C GLU A 246 -5.64 -4.72 7.31
N ILE A 247 -4.91 -4.97 8.41
CA ILE A 247 -4.27 -6.26 8.67
C ILE A 247 -5.29 -7.42 8.66
N THR A 248 -6.41 -7.26 9.37
CA THR A 248 -7.45 -8.29 9.47
C THR A 248 -8.15 -8.57 8.14
N PRO A 249 -8.70 -7.57 7.41
CA PRO A 249 -9.31 -7.84 6.10
C PRO A 249 -8.31 -8.39 5.08
N THR A 250 -7.05 -7.95 5.08
CA THR A 250 -6.01 -8.54 4.21
C THR A 250 -5.78 -10.02 4.53
N ALA A 251 -5.68 -10.41 5.81
CA ALA A 251 -5.51 -11.82 6.20
C ALA A 251 -6.71 -12.67 5.76
N ARG A 252 -7.94 -12.15 5.92
CA ARG A 252 -9.15 -12.84 5.47
C ARG A 252 -9.26 -12.90 3.94
N TYR A 253 -8.72 -11.92 3.22
CA TYR A 253 -8.68 -11.96 1.77
C TYR A 253 -7.72 -13.03 1.26
N MET A 254 -6.56 -13.21 1.91
CA MET A 254 -5.65 -14.33 1.62
C MET A 254 -6.33 -15.69 1.85
N LEU A 255 -7.14 -15.84 2.90
CA LEU A 255 -7.95 -17.04 3.12
C LEU A 255 -8.98 -17.25 2.01
N ALA A 256 -9.71 -16.20 1.60
CA ALA A 256 -10.66 -16.29 0.49
C ALA A 256 -9.98 -16.73 -0.82
N LEU A 257 -8.78 -16.21 -1.11
CA LEU A 257 -7.97 -16.65 -2.25
C LEU A 257 -7.53 -18.10 -2.14
N TRP A 258 -7.15 -18.55 -0.94
CA TRP A 258 -6.85 -19.96 -0.69
C TRP A 258 -8.05 -20.85 -0.99
N GLU A 259 -9.25 -20.48 -0.52
CA GLU A 259 -10.47 -21.21 -0.84
C GLU A 259 -10.79 -21.19 -2.35
N ARG A 260 -10.56 -20.08 -3.06
CA ARG A 260 -10.74 -19.98 -4.53
C ARG A 260 -9.78 -20.91 -5.28
N LEU A 261 -8.51 -20.96 -4.85
CA LEU A 261 -7.50 -21.86 -5.42
C LEU A 261 -7.88 -23.34 -5.26
N HIS A 262 -8.57 -23.70 -4.18
CA HIS A 262 -9.03 -25.05 -3.90
C HIS A 262 -10.45 -25.36 -4.40
N ASP A 263 -11.12 -24.41 -5.07
CA ASP A 263 -12.52 -24.55 -5.51
C ASP A 263 -13.50 -24.80 -4.35
N ARG A 264 -13.20 -24.19 -3.19
CA ARG A 264 -13.98 -24.28 -1.93
C ARG A 264 -14.61 -22.95 -1.53
N PHE A 265 -14.37 -21.88 -2.29
CA PHE A 265 -14.91 -20.56 -1.97
C PHE A 265 -16.43 -20.52 -2.16
N GLU A 266 -17.16 -20.30 -1.07
CA GLU A 266 -18.61 -20.19 -1.06
C GLU A 266 -19.01 -18.73 -1.26
N GLU A 267 -19.87 -18.44 -2.24
CA GLU A 267 -20.35 -17.08 -2.49
C GLU A 267 -21.14 -16.47 -1.31
N SER A 268 -21.64 -17.33 -0.39
CA SER A 268 -22.27 -16.88 0.85
C SER A 268 -21.29 -16.26 1.85
N GLU A 269 -19.99 -16.51 1.67
CA GLU A 269 -18.89 -15.93 2.43
C GLU A 269 -18.23 -14.76 1.69
N LEU A 270 -18.94 -14.15 0.72
CA LEU A 270 -18.41 -13.04 -0.07
C LEU A 270 -17.90 -11.91 0.83
N VAL A 271 -18.66 -11.50 1.85
CA VAL A 271 -18.24 -10.42 2.74
C VAL A 271 -17.32 -11.00 3.82
N ILE A 272 -16.03 -10.73 3.68
CA ILE A 272 -14.98 -11.24 4.56
C ILE A 272 -14.72 -10.31 5.75
N HIS A 273 -15.08 -9.03 5.64
CA HIS A 273 -14.94 -8.05 6.71
C HIS A 273 -15.94 -6.92 6.52
N ALA A 274 -16.25 -6.20 7.59
CA ALA A 274 -17.12 -5.03 7.55
C ALA A 274 -16.63 -3.99 8.56
N TRP A 275 -16.62 -2.71 8.18
CA TRP A 275 -16.49 -1.60 9.11
C TRP A 275 -17.83 -0.88 9.30
N PRO A 276 -18.18 -0.46 10.53
CA PRO A 276 -17.45 -0.75 11.77
C PRO A 276 -17.48 -2.25 12.08
N ASP A 277 -16.35 -2.82 12.47
CA ASP A 277 -16.27 -4.25 12.79
C ASP A 277 -16.81 -4.49 14.20
N ALA A 278 -17.69 -5.46 14.36
CA ALA A 278 -18.27 -5.75 15.67
C ALA A 278 -17.16 -6.19 16.67
N PRO A 279 -17.16 -5.71 17.93
CA PRO A 279 -18.17 -4.86 18.57
C PRO A 279 -17.99 -3.33 18.44
N ARG A 280 -17.13 -2.80 17.55
CA ARG A 280 -16.98 -1.35 17.36
C ARG A 280 -18.26 -0.69 16.88
N ARG A 281 -18.35 0.61 17.18
CA ARG A 281 -19.43 1.48 16.72
C ARG A 281 -19.02 2.22 15.46
N LEU A 282 -20.02 2.61 14.67
CA LEU A 282 -19.83 3.60 13.63
C LEU A 282 -19.44 4.94 14.30
N ARG A 283 -18.30 5.49 13.91
CA ARG A 283 -17.63 6.60 14.62
C ARG A 283 -18.45 7.89 14.63
N GLU A 284 -19.13 8.20 13.53
CA GLU A 284 -19.91 9.43 13.40
C GLU A 284 -21.31 9.18 12.85
N ALA A 285 -22.26 10.01 13.31
CA ALA A 285 -23.65 9.99 12.86
C ALA A 285 -23.90 10.88 11.64
N ASP A 286 -23.03 11.87 11.38
CA ASP A 286 -23.15 12.80 10.25
C ASP A 286 -22.90 12.07 8.93
N HIS A 287 -23.93 11.98 8.08
CA HIS A 287 -23.85 11.23 6.82
C HIS A 287 -22.89 11.84 5.80
N THR A 288 -22.48 13.09 5.99
CA THR A 288 -21.48 13.74 5.14
C THR A 288 -20.06 13.38 5.55
N SER A 289 -19.88 12.79 6.74
CA SER A 289 -18.60 12.35 7.24
C SER A 289 -18.21 10.98 6.67
N VAL A 290 -16.93 10.83 6.33
CA VAL A 290 -16.35 9.55 5.91
C VAL A 290 -16.41 8.54 7.06
N ALA A 291 -16.31 9.02 8.31
CA ALA A 291 -16.42 8.22 9.52
C ALA A 291 -17.82 7.61 9.75
N SER A 292 -18.81 7.96 8.92
CA SER A 292 -20.18 7.44 8.95
C SER A 292 -20.45 6.36 7.89
N TRP A 293 -19.45 6.01 7.07
CA TRP A 293 -19.62 4.99 6.04
C TRP A 293 -19.52 3.59 6.62
N VAL A 294 -20.42 2.72 6.16
CA VAL A 294 -20.31 1.28 6.40
C VAL A 294 -19.58 0.68 5.21
N THR A 295 -18.48 -0.03 5.43
CA THR A 295 -17.66 -0.58 4.35
C THR A 295 -17.64 -2.10 4.45
N LEU A 296 -18.15 -2.78 3.44
CA LEU A 296 -18.12 -4.24 3.31
C LEU A 296 -16.93 -4.62 2.42
N VAL A 297 -16.02 -5.45 2.93
CA VAL A 297 -14.84 -5.94 2.22
C VAL A 297 -15.14 -7.34 1.68
N LEU A 298 -14.77 -7.59 0.43
CA LEU A 298 -15.18 -8.76 -0.33
C LEU A 298 -14.03 -9.74 -0.58
N GLY A 299 -14.30 -11.04 -0.46
CA GLY A 299 -13.39 -12.14 -0.78
C GLY A 299 -13.19 -12.38 -2.29
N LYS A 300 -14.00 -11.72 -3.10
CA LYS A 300 -13.95 -11.72 -4.56
C LYS A 300 -14.57 -10.42 -5.06
N GLY A 301 -13.96 -9.79 -6.07
CA GLY A 301 -14.45 -8.48 -6.50
C GLY A 301 -15.80 -8.54 -7.21
N VAL A 302 -16.55 -7.46 -7.07
CA VAL A 302 -17.87 -7.21 -7.66
C VAL A 302 -17.75 -6.13 -8.73
N GLN A 303 -18.47 -6.30 -9.83
CA GLN A 303 -18.57 -5.28 -10.88
C GLN A 303 -19.18 -4.00 -10.31
N GLN A 304 -18.65 -2.84 -10.66
CA GLN A 304 -19.27 -1.56 -10.32
C GLN A 304 -20.72 -1.53 -10.80
N ASP A 305 -21.61 -1.04 -9.93
CA ASP A 305 -23.07 -1.04 -10.10
C ASP A 305 -23.72 -2.43 -10.22
N GLY A 306 -22.93 -3.49 -10.00
CA GLY A 306 -23.36 -4.88 -10.04
C GLY A 306 -23.99 -5.39 -8.74
N ALA A 307 -24.06 -4.56 -7.70
CA ALA A 307 -24.65 -4.90 -6.39
C ALA A 307 -25.81 -3.96 -6.01
N SER A 308 -26.64 -4.43 -5.08
CA SER A 308 -27.70 -3.63 -4.45
C SER A 308 -27.71 -3.87 -2.95
N ALA A 309 -28.18 -2.88 -2.18
CA ALA A 309 -28.22 -2.97 -0.73
C ALA A 309 -29.45 -2.28 -0.14
N THR A 310 -29.76 -2.62 1.12
CA THR A 310 -30.72 -1.90 1.97
C THR A 310 -30.06 -1.47 3.26
N LEU A 311 -30.56 -0.40 3.86
CA LEU A 311 -30.17 0.07 5.18
C LEU A 311 -31.46 0.33 5.97
N VAL A 312 -31.59 -0.29 7.13
CA VAL A 312 -32.77 -0.15 7.99
C VAL A 312 -32.37 0.14 9.43
N ASP A 313 -33.20 0.88 10.16
CA ASP A 313 -33.03 1.08 11.61
C ASP A 313 -33.49 -0.15 12.42
N SER A 314 -33.42 -0.07 13.76
CA SER A 314 -33.82 -1.17 14.65
C SER A 314 -35.32 -1.52 14.59
N LEU A 315 -36.15 -0.63 14.04
CA LEU A 315 -37.58 -0.84 13.82
C LEU A 315 -37.89 -1.36 12.41
N GLY A 316 -36.87 -1.54 11.57
CA GLY A 316 -37.00 -1.95 10.17
C GLY A 316 -37.44 -0.81 9.24
N ALA A 317 -37.40 0.44 9.69
CA ALA A 317 -37.70 1.57 8.81
C ALA A 317 -36.53 1.81 7.84
N PRO A 318 -36.81 2.04 6.55
CA PRO A 318 -35.76 2.24 5.55
C PRO A 318 -35.02 3.57 5.78
N HIS A 319 -33.70 3.50 5.70
CA HIS A 319 -32.80 4.65 5.69
C HIS A 319 -32.23 4.80 4.27
N GLY A 320 -32.23 6.02 3.73
CA GLY A 320 -31.73 6.24 2.38
C GLY A 320 -30.23 6.00 2.29
N LEU A 321 -29.76 5.44 1.17
CA LEU A 321 -28.36 5.10 0.95
C LEU A 321 -27.94 5.28 -0.52
N GLU A 322 -26.64 5.41 -0.71
CA GLU A 322 -25.91 5.29 -1.97
C GLU A 322 -24.84 4.20 -1.81
N LEU A 323 -24.67 3.36 -2.83
CA LEU A 323 -23.52 2.44 -2.88
C LEU A 323 -22.36 3.11 -3.61
N ARG A 324 -21.18 3.05 -3.00
CA ARG A 324 -19.91 3.43 -3.61
C ARG A 324 -18.94 2.25 -3.60
N TYR A 325 -18.09 2.17 -4.60
CA TYR A 325 -17.10 1.11 -4.77
C TYR A 325 -15.71 1.66 -4.50
N THR A 326 -14.65 1.03 -5.02
CA THR A 326 -13.31 1.64 -5.05
C THR A 326 -13.32 3.04 -5.68
N ARG A 327 -12.47 3.93 -5.19
CA ARG A 327 -12.23 5.28 -5.76
C ARG A 327 -11.79 5.22 -7.24
N TRP A 328 -11.20 4.11 -7.66
CA TRP A 328 -10.60 3.94 -8.99
C TRP A 328 -11.58 3.45 -10.07
N GLY A 329 -12.79 3.06 -9.69
CA GLY A 329 -13.80 2.46 -10.56
C GLY A 329 -13.48 1.01 -10.97
N GLY A 330 -14.34 0.41 -11.81
CA GLY A 330 -14.12 -0.93 -12.36
C GLY A 330 -14.65 -2.06 -11.48
N VAL A 331 -13.85 -3.12 -11.26
CA VAL A 331 -14.21 -4.23 -10.37
C VAL A 331 -13.63 -3.92 -8.99
N SER A 332 -14.46 -3.98 -7.95
CA SER A 332 -14.05 -3.60 -6.59
C SER A 332 -14.15 -4.75 -5.61
N ARG A 333 -13.19 -4.82 -4.69
CA ARG A 333 -13.17 -5.70 -3.52
C ARG A 333 -13.79 -5.03 -2.28
N LEU A 334 -14.46 -3.90 -2.43
CA LEU A 334 -15.24 -3.27 -1.37
C LEU A 334 -16.53 -2.64 -1.88
N VAL A 335 -17.52 -2.57 -0.99
CA VAL A 335 -18.78 -1.85 -1.18
C VAL A 335 -19.01 -0.99 0.04
N ARG A 336 -19.11 0.32 -0.18
CA ARG A 336 -19.41 1.33 0.84
C ARG A 336 -20.88 1.68 0.79
N VAL A 337 -21.58 1.51 1.90
CA VAL A 337 -22.95 2.00 2.11
C VAL A 337 -22.85 3.38 2.73
N VAL A 338 -23.17 4.40 1.93
CA VAL A 338 -23.14 5.81 2.33
C VAL A 338 -24.59 6.25 2.59
N ALA A 339 -24.92 6.60 3.82
CA ALA A 339 -26.26 7.07 4.16
C ALA A 339 -26.57 8.42 3.48
N SER A 340 -27.84 8.63 3.14
CA SER A 340 -28.30 9.91 2.56
C SER A 340 -28.85 10.89 3.60
N ALA A 341 -28.81 10.54 4.89
CA ALA A 341 -29.26 11.33 6.01
C ALA A 341 -28.53 10.88 7.28
N ASP A 342 -28.39 11.78 8.26
CA ASP A 342 -27.70 11.47 9.52
C ASP A 342 -28.32 10.27 10.21
N TYR A 343 -27.46 9.46 10.80
CA TYR A 343 -27.89 8.41 11.72
C TYR A 343 -28.36 9.01 13.06
N THR A 344 -29.15 8.24 13.80
CA THR A 344 -29.46 8.60 15.19
C THR A 344 -28.34 8.10 16.11
N PRO A 345 -27.65 8.97 16.88
CA PRO A 345 -26.61 8.53 17.82
C PRO A 345 -27.14 7.49 18.82
N GLY A 346 -26.40 6.39 19.00
CA GLY A 346 -26.78 5.26 19.86
C GLY A 346 -27.79 4.28 19.27
N GLU A 347 -28.36 4.58 18.11
CA GLU A 347 -29.29 3.70 17.41
C GLU A 347 -28.55 2.54 16.72
N THR A 348 -29.25 1.43 16.51
CA THR A 348 -28.74 0.27 15.76
C THR A 348 -29.32 0.25 14.36
N TYR A 349 -28.46 -0.02 13.38
CA TYR A 349 -28.84 -0.15 11.97
C TYR A 349 -28.37 -1.49 11.42
N THR A 350 -29.05 -1.98 10.38
CA THR A 350 -28.65 -3.16 9.63
C THR A 350 -28.50 -2.79 8.15
N ALA A 351 -27.28 -2.94 7.64
CA ALA A 351 -26.97 -2.87 6.22
C ALA A 351 -27.03 -4.29 5.64
N THR A 352 -27.77 -4.46 4.54
CA THR A 352 -27.90 -5.75 3.86
C THR A 352 -27.39 -5.62 2.43
N LEU A 353 -26.32 -6.33 2.08
CA LEU A 353 -25.93 -6.53 0.68
C LEU A 353 -26.82 -7.65 0.11
N ALA A 354 -27.63 -7.33 -0.90
CA ALA A 354 -28.56 -8.30 -1.47
C ALA A 354 -27.83 -9.41 -2.24
N SER A 355 -28.51 -10.56 -2.40
CA SER A 355 -28.10 -11.57 -3.37
C SER A 355 -28.13 -11.02 -4.80
N GLY A 356 -27.37 -11.63 -5.71
CA GLY A 356 -27.31 -11.27 -7.13
C GLY A 356 -26.22 -10.27 -7.48
N ALA A 357 -25.24 -10.05 -6.58
CA ALA A 357 -24.10 -9.20 -6.88
C ALA A 357 -23.23 -9.84 -7.96
N MET A 358 -22.98 -9.14 -9.07
CA MET A 358 -22.21 -9.66 -10.21
C MET A 358 -20.71 -9.70 -9.88
N LEU A 359 -20.11 -10.89 -9.87
CA LEU A 359 -18.71 -11.10 -9.51
C LEU A 359 -17.77 -10.90 -10.72
N VAL A 360 -16.47 -10.78 -10.45
CA VAL A 360 -15.41 -10.57 -11.46
C VAL A 360 -15.38 -11.64 -12.56
N ASP A 361 -15.75 -12.88 -12.24
CA ASP A 361 -15.79 -14.01 -13.19
C ASP A 361 -17.13 -14.15 -13.92
N GLY A 362 -18.06 -13.20 -13.72
CA GLY A 362 -19.39 -13.19 -14.31
C GLY A 362 -20.42 -14.05 -13.57
N SER A 363 -20.06 -14.73 -12.49
CA SER A 363 -21.02 -15.37 -11.57
C SER A 363 -21.78 -14.32 -10.76
N SER A 364 -22.72 -14.76 -9.90
CA SER A 364 -23.53 -13.84 -9.09
C SER A 364 -23.85 -14.43 -7.74
N THR A 365 -23.76 -13.64 -6.67
CA THR A 365 -24.01 -14.13 -5.32
C THR A 365 -25.39 -14.76 -5.16
N THR A 366 -25.45 -15.88 -4.44
CA THR A 366 -26.69 -16.62 -4.20
C THR A 366 -27.39 -16.29 -2.88
N SER A 367 -26.72 -15.56 -1.99
CA SER A 367 -27.26 -15.17 -0.68
C SER A 367 -27.00 -13.70 -0.37
N ALA A 368 -27.84 -13.14 0.51
CA ALA A 368 -27.65 -11.81 1.05
C ALA A 368 -26.72 -11.87 2.27
N HIS A 369 -25.99 -10.79 2.52
CA HIS A 369 -25.19 -10.60 3.72
C HIS A 369 -25.77 -9.47 4.57
N GLU A 370 -25.95 -9.70 5.86
CA GLU A 370 -26.43 -8.71 6.82
C GLU A 370 -25.31 -8.29 7.77
N HIS A 371 -25.14 -6.98 7.94
CA HIS A 371 -24.21 -6.39 8.87
C HIS A 371 -24.95 -5.39 9.77
N THR A 372 -25.04 -5.72 11.06
CA THR A 372 -25.68 -4.89 12.08
C THR A 372 -24.63 -4.14 12.89
N PHE A 373 -24.83 -2.84 13.07
CA PHE A 373 -23.91 -1.97 13.80
C PHE A 373 -24.65 -0.94 14.66
N GLN A 374 -24.00 -0.46 15.71
CA GLN A 374 -24.49 0.66 16.51
C GLN A 374 -23.71 1.94 16.19
N VAL A 375 -24.40 3.08 16.15
CA VAL A 375 -23.76 4.39 15.95
C VAL A 375 -23.26 4.95 17.27
N ALA A 376 -22.07 5.56 17.28
CA ALA A 376 -21.53 6.22 18.45
C ALA A 376 -22.53 7.22 19.05
N CYS A 377 -22.59 7.24 20.38
CA CYS A 377 -23.39 8.23 21.10
C CYS A 377 -22.68 9.58 21.11
N ALA A 378 -23.44 10.66 21.29
CA ALA A 378 -22.88 12.00 21.43
C ALA A 378 -21.98 12.15 22.68
N THR A 379 -22.16 11.28 23.68
CA THR A 379 -21.38 11.23 24.91
C THR A 379 -21.15 9.79 25.34
N GLU A 380 -20.01 9.49 25.95
CA GLU A 380 -19.68 8.14 26.44
C GLU A 380 -20.65 7.63 27.52
N ASP A 381 -21.23 8.53 28.33
CA ASP A 381 -22.17 8.19 29.41
C ASP A 381 -23.62 8.00 28.95
N ASP A 382 -23.91 8.03 27.64
CA ASP A 382 -25.27 7.87 27.13
C ASP A 382 -25.76 6.43 27.38
N PRO A 383 -26.89 6.23 28.09
CA PRO A 383 -27.39 4.89 28.41
C PRO A 383 -27.77 4.06 27.18
N ARG A 384 -27.90 4.68 26.00
CA ARG A 384 -28.12 3.98 24.73
C ARG A 384 -26.86 3.28 24.21
N CYS A 385 -25.67 3.67 24.68
CA CYS A 385 -24.40 3.08 24.27
C CYS A 385 -23.74 2.27 25.40
N PRO A 386 -24.32 1.13 25.82
CA PRO A 386 -23.65 0.27 26.79
C PRO A 386 -22.32 -0.26 26.20
N PRO A 387 -21.28 -0.52 27.00
CA PRO A 387 -20.04 -1.12 26.49
C PRO A 387 -20.34 -2.36 25.62
N LEU A 388 -19.82 -2.41 24.39
CA LEU A 388 -20.11 -3.49 23.43
C LEU A 388 -19.15 -4.69 23.56
N GLY A 389 -18.19 -4.60 24.49
CA GLY A 389 -17.11 -5.57 24.65
C GLY A 389 -15.80 -5.06 24.06
N GLU A 390 -14.75 -5.85 24.27
CA GLU A 390 -13.43 -5.61 23.68
C GLU A 390 -13.36 -6.28 22.31
N ILE A 391 -12.59 -5.68 21.41
CA ILE A 391 -12.22 -6.28 20.13
C ILE A 391 -10.75 -6.69 20.21
N GLU A 392 -10.45 -7.88 19.71
CA GLU A 392 -9.07 -8.32 19.61
C GLU A 392 -8.42 -7.61 18.42
N ASP A 393 -7.49 -6.71 18.71
CA ASP A 393 -6.70 -6.05 17.69
C ASP A 393 -5.69 -7.04 17.08
N PRO A 394 -5.42 -6.96 15.75
CA PRO A 394 -4.40 -7.79 15.15
C PRO A 394 -3.04 -7.55 15.80
N VAL A 395 -2.23 -8.59 15.89
CA VAL A 395 -0.90 -8.54 16.51
C VAL A 395 0.12 -8.06 15.49
N ILE A 396 0.79 -6.95 15.79
CA ILE A 396 2.00 -6.55 15.07
C ILE A 396 3.20 -7.17 15.78
N PRO A 397 3.89 -8.16 15.17
CA PRO A 397 5.09 -8.72 15.78
C PRO A 397 6.13 -7.61 15.95
N PRO A 398 6.87 -7.62 17.07
CA PRO A 398 7.94 -6.65 17.27
C PRO A 398 8.96 -6.77 16.15
N ALA A 399 9.58 -5.66 15.79
CA ALA A 399 10.72 -5.69 14.87
C ALA A 399 11.74 -6.72 15.38
N PRO A 400 12.30 -7.57 14.50
CA PRO A 400 13.34 -8.49 14.90
C PRO A 400 14.48 -7.70 15.54
N GLU A 401 15.03 -8.22 16.63
CA GLU A 401 16.25 -7.64 17.21
C GLU A 401 17.31 -7.61 16.10
N MET A 402 17.63 -6.42 15.62
CA MET A 402 18.74 -6.21 14.71
C MET A 402 19.96 -6.80 15.41
N PRO A 403 20.67 -7.77 14.81
CA PRO A 403 21.87 -8.30 15.42
C PRO A 403 22.77 -7.11 15.74
N ASP A 404 23.18 -6.97 17.01
CA ASP A 404 24.04 -5.88 17.46
C ASP A 404 25.13 -5.71 16.40
N ALA A 405 25.08 -4.59 15.67
CA ALA A 405 25.90 -4.38 14.48
C ALA A 405 27.41 -4.38 14.80
N GLY A 406 27.72 -4.60 16.08
CA GLY A 406 29.01 -4.39 16.67
C GLY A 406 29.33 -2.90 16.67
N PRO A 407 30.38 -2.51 17.38
CA PRO A 407 31.02 -1.25 17.04
C PRO A 407 31.34 -1.27 15.54
N PRO A 408 31.02 -0.20 14.78
CA PRO A 408 31.36 -0.13 13.37
C PRO A 408 32.84 -0.48 13.24
N PRO A 409 33.23 -1.30 12.24
CA PRO A 409 34.61 -1.73 12.09
C PRO A 409 35.50 -0.50 12.20
N ARG A 410 36.42 -0.52 13.18
CA ARG A 410 37.39 0.56 13.35
C ARG A 410 38.12 0.66 12.03
N ILE A 411 37.81 1.69 11.25
CA ILE A 411 38.60 2.05 10.08
C ILE A 411 39.91 2.54 10.68
N ASP A 412 40.86 1.61 10.80
CA ASP A 412 42.22 1.93 11.20
C ASP A 412 42.74 2.87 10.13
N ALA A 413 42.84 4.16 10.45
CA ALA A 413 43.32 5.20 9.55
C ALA A 413 44.84 5.08 9.34
N GLY A 414 45.32 3.85 9.17
CA GLY A 414 46.65 3.53 8.69
C GLY A 414 46.81 4.22 7.34
N VAL A 415 47.46 5.38 7.38
CA VAL A 415 47.90 6.13 6.21
C VAL A 415 48.90 5.24 5.49
N ALA A 416 48.40 4.41 4.57
CA ALA A 416 49.25 3.74 3.61
C ALA A 416 49.90 4.83 2.75
N PRO A 417 51.23 4.82 2.57
CA PRO A 417 51.90 5.79 1.72
C PRO A 417 51.34 5.68 0.30
N MET A 418 50.88 6.81 -0.23
CA MET A 418 50.36 6.90 -1.59
C MET A 418 51.44 6.46 -2.59
N PRO A 419 51.19 5.46 -3.44
CA PRO A 419 52.10 5.17 -4.55
C PRO A 419 52.09 6.32 -5.56
N GLU A 420 53.27 6.68 -6.07
CA GLU A 420 53.42 7.70 -7.11
C GLU A 420 52.62 7.34 -8.38
N PRO A 421 51.98 8.33 -9.04
CA PRO A 421 51.15 8.08 -10.20
C PRO A 421 52.00 7.70 -11.42
N SER A 422 51.77 6.50 -11.95
CA SER A 422 52.32 6.04 -13.24
C SER A 422 51.42 6.49 -14.41
N PRO A 423 51.98 6.99 -15.52
CA PRO A 423 51.20 7.41 -16.67
C PRO A 423 51.02 6.24 -17.65
N SER A 424 49.85 5.60 -17.66
CA SER A 424 49.16 5.01 -18.83
C SER A 424 48.24 3.86 -18.43
N SER A 425 46.92 4.06 -18.58
CA SER A 425 45.98 3.09 -19.16
C SER A 425 44.56 3.64 -19.03
N SER A 426 43.91 3.85 -20.17
CA SER A 426 42.50 4.18 -20.31
C SER A 426 41.62 2.97 -19.99
N CYS A 427 40.82 3.05 -18.92
CA CYS A 427 39.61 2.26 -18.75
C CYS A 427 38.49 3.19 -18.29
N ALA A 428 37.48 3.35 -19.14
CA ALA A 428 36.27 4.10 -18.84
C ALA A 428 35.40 3.28 -17.88
N VAL A 429 35.21 3.79 -16.67
CA VAL A 429 34.12 3.38 -15.79
C VAL A 429 33.03 4.43 -15.91
N SER A 430 31.87 3.97 -16.34
CA SER A 430 30.68 4.73 -16.68
C SER A 430 30.11 5.51 -15.49
N ALA A 431 29.60 6.70 -15.82
CA ALA A 431 29.14 7.75 -14.94
C ALA A 431 27.77 7.41 -14.32
N ALA A 432 27.76 7.06 -13.03
CA ALA A 432 26.56 7.10 -12.19
C ALA A 432 26.90 7.49 -10.73
N ALA A 433 28.05 7.07 -10.22
CA ALA A 433 28.50 7.40 -8.86
C ALA A 433 29.08 8.83 -8.68
N THR A 434 29.41 9.53 -9.77
CA THR A 434 29.99 10.88 -9.71
C THR A 434 28.94 12.00 -9.61
N ARG A 435 27.66 11.75 -9.91
CA ARG A 435 26.60 12.77 -9.76
C ARG A 435 26.19 12.99 -8.30
N ALA A 436 25.96 11.91 -7.54
CA ALA A 436 25.57 12.03 -6.13
C ALA A 436 26.65 12.72 -5.26
N ARG A 437 27.95 12.50 -5.57
CA ARG A 437 29.05 13.21 -4.89
C ARG A 437 29.18 14.68 -5.32
N ALA A 438 28.87 15.02 -6.57
CA ALA A 438 28.91 16.41 -7.05
C ALA A 438 27.76 17.26 -6.47
N GLU A 439 26.58 16.65 -6.26
CA GLU A 439 25.40 17.31 -5.68
C GLU A 439 25.59 17.62 -4.18
N TRP A 440 26.20 16.69 -3.43
CA TRP A 440 26.58 16.95 -2.03
C TRP A 440 27.68 18.01 -1.88
N LEU A 441 28.70 18.00 -2.76
CA LEU A 441 29.74 19.04 -2.77
C LEU A 441 29.18 20.42 -3.16
N ALA A 442 28.20 20.49 -4.06
CA ALA A 442 27.53 21.74 -4.41
C ALA A 442 26.74 22.33 -3.22
N LEU A 443 26.02 21.51 -2.46
CA LEU A 443 25.30 21.94 -1.26
C LEU A 443 26.24 22.42 -0.14
N VAL A 444 27.36 21.74 0.08
CA VAL A 444 28.38 22.15 1.08
C VAL A 444 29.06 23.47 0.68
N VAL A 445 29.34 23.67 -0.62
CA VAL A 445 29.93 24.92 -1.11
C VAL A 445 28.93 26.09 -1.00
N ILE A 446 27.64 25.87 -1.27
CA ILE A 446 26.58 26.89 -1.10
C ILE A 446 26.43 27.27 0.37
N ALA A 447 26.45 26.30 1.29
CA ALA A 447 26.40 26.56 2.73
C ALA A 447 27.63 27.34 3.23
N LEU A 448 28.83 27.00 2.76
CA LEU A 448 30.07 27.71 3.12
C LEU A 448 30.12 29.14 2.56
N VAL A 449 29.57 29.38 1.36
CA VAL A 449 29.46 30.72 0.79
C VAL A 449 28.42 31.56 1.56
N ALA A 450 27.28 30.98 1.93
CA ALA A 450 26.26 31.66 2.73
C ALA A 450 26.78 32.07 4.13
N VAL A 451 27.56 31.22 4.80
CA VAL A 451 28.20 31.53 6.09
C VAL A 451 29.29 32.61 5.94
N ARG A 452 29.99 32.66 4.80
CA ARG A 452 31.03 33.66 4.54
C ARG A 452 30.44 35.03 4.17
N VAL A 453 29.27 35.06 3.54
CA VAL A 453 28.52 36.30 3.24
C VAL A 453 27.87 36.86 4.50
N SER A 454 27.29 36.02 5.38
CA SER A 454 26.67 36.47 6.64
C SER A 454 27.67 36.98 7.69
N ARG A 455 28.94 36.55 7.62
CA ARG A 455 30.03 37.07 8.47
C ARG A 455 30.67 38.35 7.97
N ARG A 456 30.38 38.79 6.73
CA ARG A 456 30.87 40.08 6.20
C ARG A 456 29.86 41.22 6.32
N SER A 457 28.63 40.91 6.73
CA SER A 457 27.54 41.87 6.94
C SER A 457 27.26 42.16 8.43
N ARG A 458 28.23 41.88 9.31
CA ARG A 458 28.24 42.32 10.71
C ARG A 458 29.48 43.14 11.01
#